data_AF-A0A847AP61-F1
#
_entry.id   AF-A0A847AP61-F1
#
_cell.length_a   1.000
_cell.length_b   1.000
_cell.length_c   1.000
_cell.angle_alpha   90.00
_cell.angle_beta   90.00
_cell.angle_gamma   90.00
#
_symmetry.space_group_name_H-M   'P 1'
#
loop_
_entity.id
_entity.type
_entity.pdbx_description
1 polymer ?
#
loop_
_entity_poly.entity_id
_entity_poly.type
_entity_poly.pdbx_seq_one_letter_code
_entity_poly.pdbx_strand_id
1 'polypeptide(L)'
;MLIKTNLINGNYRMAEKYLNILERSVTYKRWAKEYKQFLYSPEKIKSHSELGPKLDLLPQTDFFIKIGMPQENINLLFSSNPCKPIFEYKMCEFMLMKDVEAVVNNIEKFIMLGYKNIPRHIEEAILVYYSMTEKFPELYGFEISKETTERFEQYLSSLSQGRTNMKAAQRILYEKFGNTYWYYLHFK
;
A
#
# COMPACT_ATOMS: atom_id res chain seq x y z
N MET A 1 -12.40 15.72 -8.60
CA MET A 1 -11.61 14.63 -9.20
C MET A 1 -11.33 14.87 -10.68
N LEU A 2 -12.33 14.98 -11.56
CA LEU A 2 -12.15 15.09 -13.02
C LEU A 2 -11.11 16.12 -13.51
N ILE A 3 -11.14 17.35 -13.00
CA ILE A 3 -10.16 18.38 -13.39
C ILE A 3 -8.74 17.98 -13.00
N LYS A 4 -8.53 17.52 -11.76
CA LYS A 4 -7.22 17.09 -11.25
C LYS A 4 -6.65 15.97 -12.11
N THR A 5 -7.45 14.96 -12.43
CA THR A 5 -7.05 13.84 -13.29
C THR A 5 -6.67 14.31 -14.70
N ASN A 6 -7.45 15.23 -15.29
CA ASN A 6 -7.12 15.77 -16.60
C ASN A 6 -5.86 16.64 -16.59
N LEU A 7 -5.61 17.42 -15.52
CA LEU A 7 -4.36 18.17 -15.35
C LEU A 7 -3.15 17.22 -15.25
N ILE A 8 -3.25 16.19 -14.41
CA ILE A 8 -2.21 15.18 -14.22
C ILE A 8 -1.90 14.44 -15.54
N ASN A 9 -2.94 14.07 -16.31
CA ASN A 9 -2.79 13.37 -17.58
C ASN A 9 -2.45 14.30 -18.77
N GLY A 10 -2.20 15.60 -18.54
CA GLY A 10 -1.88 16.55 -19.61
C GLY A 10 -3.06 16.93 -20.52
N ASN A 11 -4.28 16.50 -20.20
CA ASN A 11 -5.53 16.80 -20.92
C ASN A 11 -6.05 18.20 -20.60
N TYR A 12 -5.22 19.23 -20.80
CA TYR A 12 -5.49 20.61 -20.38
C TYR A 12 -6.76 21.20 -20.99
N ARG A 13 -7.05 20.92 -22.27
CA ARG A 13 -8.26 21.40 -22.95
C ARG A 13 -9.54 20.92 -22.26
N MET A 14 -9.54 19.67 -21.78
CA MET A 14 -10.68 19.10 -21.06
C MET A 14 -10.77 19.67 -19.64
N ALA A 15 -9.64 19.80 -18.94
CA ALA A 15 -9.58 20.46 -17.64
C ALA A 15 -10.11 21.90 -17.71
N GLU A 16 -9.70 22.67 -18.72
CA GLU A 16 -10.15 24.04 -18.96
C GLU A 16 -11.66 24.12 -19.19
N LYS A 17 -12.23 23.21 -20.00
CA LYS A 17 -13.68 23.13 -20.23
C LYS A 17 -14.43 23.01 -18.90
N TYR A 18 -14.02 22.10 -18.02
CA TYR A 18 -14.67 21.91 -16.72
C TYR A 18 -14.43 23.09 -15.76
N LEU A 19 -13.23 23.67 -15.76
CA LEU A 19 -12.89 24.85 -14.96
C LEU A 19 -13.76 26.05 -15.34
N ASN A 20 -13.99 26.27 -16.64
CA ASN A 20 -14.86 27.35 -17.14
C ASN A 20 -16.32 27.21 -16.69
N ILE A 21 -16.82 25.97 -16.58
CA ILE A 21 -18.16 25.71 -16.05
C ILE A 21 -18.21 26.02 -14.54
N LEU A 22 -17.24 25.52 -13.77
CA LEU A 22 -17.20 25.71 -12.32
C LEU A 22 -16.92 27.15 -11.89
N GLU A 23 -16.20 27.92 -12.71
CA GLU A 23 -15.95 29.35 -12.44
C GLU A 23 -17.23 30.18 -12.41
N ARG A 24 -18.27 29.75 -13.14
CA ARG A 24 -19.58 30.41 -13.15
C ARG A 24 -20.42 30.10 -11.91
N SER A 25 -20.04 29.10 -11.11
CA SER A 25 -20.74 28.74 -9.87
C SER A 25 -20.26 29.59 -8.70
N VAL A 26 -21.16 29.96 -7.79
CA VAL A 26 -20.80 30.74 -6.59
C VAL A 26 -19.82 29.96 -5.70
N THR A 27 -20.10 28.68 -5.47
CA THR A 27 -19.35 27.82 -4.55
C THR A 27 -17.94 27.48 -5.03
N TYR A 28 -17.76 27.19 -6.33
CA TYR A 28 -16.48 26.70 -6.86
C TYR A 28 -15.67 27.75 -7.62
N LYS A 29 -16.14 29.00 -7.73
CA LYS A 29 -15.44 30.06 -8.46
C LYS A 29 -14.00 30.26 -8.05
N ARG A 30 -13.75 30.38 -6.73
CA ARG A 30 -12.40 30.60 -6.20
C ARG A 30 -11.48 29.42 -6.52
N TRP A 31 -11.97 28.21 -6.26
CA TRP A 31 -11.24 26.98 -6.53
C TRP A 31 -10.93 26.81 -8.03
N ALA A 32 -11.89 27.10 -8.92
CA ALA A 32 -11.68 27.03 -10.36
C ALA A 32 -10.62 28.05 -10.83
N LYS A 33 -10.64 29.28 -10.33
CA LYS A 33 -9.62 30.29 -10.64
C LYS A 33 -8.22 29.86 -10.19
N GLU A 34 -8.12 29.29 -9.00
CA GLU A 34 -6.85 28.74 -8.49
C GLU A 34 -6.34 27.62 -9.40
N TYR A 35 -7.20 26.68 -9.80
CA TYR A 35 -6.77 25.54 -10.60
C TYR A 35 -6.45 25.87 -12.07
N LYS A 36 -6.95 26.99 -12.59
CA LYS A 36 -6.56 27.50 -13.92
C LYS A 36 -5.07 27.80 -14.03
N GLN A 37 -4.40 28.13 -12.92
CA GLN A 37 -2.97 28.43 -12.94
C GLN A 37 -2.09 27.23 -13.33
N PHE A 38 -2.63 26.00 -13.24
CA PHE A 38 -1.95 24.76 -13.59
C PHE A 38 -2.13 24.37 -15.06
N LEU A 39 -3.06 25.01 -15.79
CA LEU A 39 -3.28 24.73 -17.21
C LEU A 39 -1.99 25.02 -17.99
N TYR A 40 -1.60 24.07 -18.84
CA TYR A 40 -0.42 24.17 -19.71
C TYR A 40 0.89 24.48 -18.94
N SER A 41 0.94 24.19 -17.64
CA SER A 41 2.07 24.48 -16.77
C SER A 41 2.53 23.23 -16.00
N PRO A 42 3.19 22.25 -16.66
CA PRO A 42 3.62 21.01 -16.03
C PRO A 42 4.45 21.22 -14.76
N GLU A 43 5.33 22.23 -14.74
CA GLU A 43 6.18 22.56 -13.59
C GLU A 43 5.38 22.98 -12.34
N LYS A 44 4.25 23.68 -12.54
CA LYS A 44 3.35 24.05 -11.44
C LYS A 44 2.59 22.85 -10.91
N ILE A 45 2.26 21.88 -11.77
CA ILE A 45 1.62 20.63 -11.36
C ILE A 45 2.62 19.81 -10.54
N LYS A 46 3.86 19.69 -11.03
CA LYS A 46 4.94 18.97 -10.36
C LYS A 46 5.27 19.53 -8.97
N SER A 47 5.25 20.85 -8.81
CA SER A 47 5.48 21.51 -7.51
C SER A 47 4.25 21.56 -6.59
N HIS A 48 3.06 21.20 -7.08
CA HIS A 48 1.85 21.19 -6.26
C HIS A 48 1.86 19.99 -5.29
N SER A 49 1.67 20.27 -4.00
CA SER A 49 1.75 19.27 -2.92
C SER A 49 0.85 18.05 -3.10
N GLU A 50 -0.32 18.21 -3.73
CA GLU A 50 -1.26 17.10 -3.98
C GLU A 50 -1.10 16.46 -5.37
N LEU A 51 -0.71 17.23 -6.40
CA LEU A 51 -0.75 16.76 -7.79
C LEU A 51 0.61 16.19 -8.22
N GLY A 52 1.69 16.82 -7.79
CA GLY A 52 3.06 16.41 -8.09
C GLY A 52 3.31 14.94 -7.73
N PRO A 53 3.06 14.52 -6.47
CA PRO A 53 3.26 13.12 -6.07
C PRO A 53 2.41 12.10 -6.86
N LYS A 54 1.32 12.53 -7.51
CA LYS A 54 0.48 11.65 -8.32
C LYS A 54 1.06 11.40 -9.72
N LEU A 55 1.96 12.27 -10.20
CA LEU A 55 2.68 12.04 -11.45
C LEU A 55 3.57 10.80 -11.36
N ASP A 56 4.18 10.57 -10.19
CA ASP A 56 5.05 9.42 -9.94
C ASP A 56 4.28 8.08 -9.89
N LEU A 57 2.94 8.13 -9.84
CA LEU A 57 2.05 6.98 -9.82
C LEU A 57 1.42 6.69 -11.19
N LEU A 58 1.69 7.52 -12.20
CA LEU A 58 1.09 7.33 -13.52
C LEU A 58 1.60 6.05 -14.17
N PRO A 59 0.72 5.26 -14.81
CA PRO A 59 1.15 4.13 -15.61
C PRO A 59 1.96 4.62 -16.82
N GLN A 60 3.03 3.90 -17.15
CA GLN A 60 3.86 4.20 -18.33
C GLN A 60 3.31 3.56 -19.62
N THR A 61 2.33 2.67 -19.47
CA THR A 61 1.68 1.90 -20.54
C THR A 61 0.19 1.80 -20.29
N ASP A 62 -0.61 1.82 -21.36
CA ASP A 62 -2.06 1.69 -21.27
C ASP A 62 -2.48 0.26 -20.94
N PHE A 63 -3.50 0.11 -20.09
CA PHE A 63 -4.15 -1.16 -19.81
C PHE A 63 -5.63 -0.99 -19.47
N PHE A 64 -6.40 -2.04 -19.68
CA PHE A 64 -7.82 -2.04 -19.33
C PHE A 64 -8.02 -2.35 -17.85
N ILE A 65 -8.80 -1.49 -17.18
CA ILE A 65 -9.23 -1.71 -15.81
C ILE A 65 -10.23 -2.86 -15.77
N LYS A 66 -9.90 -3.87 -14.96
CA LYS A 66 -10.74 -5.02 -14.66
C LYS A 66 -11.61 -4.72 -13.43
N ILE A 67 -12.85 -4.32 -13.67
CA ILE A 67 -13.78 -3.87 -12.62
C ILE A 67 -14.10 -5.00 -11.62
N GLY A 68 -14.21 -6.24 -12.08
CA GLY A 68 -14.50 -7.39 -11.22
C GLY A 68 -13.28 -8.02 -10.54
N MET A 69 -12.06 -7.56 -10.87
CA MET A 69 -10.81 -8.15 -10.38
C MET A 69 -9.81 -7.03 -10.03
N PRO A 70 -10.09 -6.22 -8.99
CA PRO A 70 -9.27 -5.07 -8.62
C PRO A 70 -7.80 -5.42 -8.35
N GLN A 71 -7.53 -6.61 -7.81
CA GLN A 71 -6.18 -7.17 -7.61
C GLN A 71 -5.36 -7.24 -8.89
N GLU A 72 -5.99 -7.55 -10.02
CA GLU A 72 -5.30 -7.61 -11.31
C GLU A 72 -4.90 -6.21 -11.79
N ASN A 73 -5.66 -5.18 -11.42
CA ASN A 73 -5.30 -3.80 -11.76
C ASN A 73 -4.05 -3.35 -11.03
N ILE A 74 -3.81 -3.81 -9.79
CA ILE A 74 -2.57 -3.53 -9.05
C ILE A 74 -1.38 -4.19 -9.77
N ASN A 75 -1.54 -5.42 -10.25
CA ASN A 75 -0.50 -6.09 -11.03
C ASN A 75 -0.20 -5.37 -12.34
N LEU A 76 -1.24 -4.98 -13.09
CA LEU A 76 -1.08 -4.20 -14.33
C LEU A 76 -0.39 -2.86 -14.06
N LEU A 77 -0.80 -2.16 -12.99
CA LEU A 77 -0.22 -0.89 -12.59
C LEU A 77 1.25 -1.05 -12.17
N PHE A 78 1.59 -2.10 -11.42
CA PHE A 78 2.96 -2.38 -11.00
C PHE A 78 3.87 -2.75 -12.18
N SER A 79 3.37 -3.54 -13.13
CA SER A 79 4.08 -3.85 -14.37
C SER A 79 4.31 -2.62 -15.23
N SER A 80 3.37 -1.66 -15.20
CA SER A 80 3.45 -0.41 -15.94
C SER A 80 4.34 0.64 -15.27
N ASN A 81 4.32 0.70 -13.93
CA ASN A 81 5.10 1.62 -13.13
C ASN A 81 5.50 0.96 -11.79
N PRO A 82 6.69 0.33 -11.71
CA PRO A 82 7.14 -0.35 -10.51
C PRO A 82 7.68 0.67 -9.49
N CYS A 83 6.78 1.34 -8.77
CA CYS A 83 7.15 2.29 -7.71
C CYS A 83 6.73 1.80 -6.31
N LYS A 84 7.35 2.37 -5.27
CA LYS A 84 7.18 1.94 -3.87
C LYS A 84 5.71 1.91 -3.43
N PRO A 85 4.90 2.98 -3.62
CA PRO A 85 3.51 2.95 -3.18
C PRO A 85 2.69 1.82 -3.81
N ILE A 86 2.85 1.58 -5.12
CA ILE A 86 2.10 0.51 -5.81
C ILE A 86 2.50 -0.86 -5.24
N PHE A 87 3.79 -1.06 -4.99
CA PHE A 87 4.27 -2.28 -4.35
C PHE A 87 3.73 -2.46 -2.93
N GLU A 88 3.74 -1.41 -2.10
CA GLU A 88 3.19 -1.47 -0.74
C GLU A 88 1.71 -1.83 -0.76
N TYR A 89 0.93 -1.29 -1.70
CA TYR A 89 -0.48 -1.69 -1.89
C TYR A 89 -0.62 -3.18 -2.23
N LYS A 90 0.23 -3.70 -3.11
CA LYS A 90 0.25 -5.13 -3.46
C LYS A 90 0.59 -6.01 -2.26
N MET A 91 1.56 -5.59 -1.43
CA MET A 91 1.90 -6.31 -0.20
C MET A 91 0.74 -6.29 0.80
N CYS A 92 0.10 -5.14 1.00
CA CYS A 92 -1.10 -5.01 1.84
C CYS A 92 -2.24 -5.91 1.35
N GLU A 93 -2.44 -6.04 0.04
CA GLU A 93 -3.42 -6.96 -0.54
C GLU A 93 -3.13 -8.42 -0.15
N PHE A 94 -1.89 -8.90 -0.34
CA PHE A 94 -1.51 -10.25 0.08
C PHE A 94 -1.74 -10.47 1.58
N MET A 95 -1.36 -9.50 2.41
CA MET A 95 -1.57 -9.57 3.85
C MET A 95 -3.06 -9.62 4.21
N LEU A 96 -3.90 -8.81 3.56
CA LEU A 96 -5.35 -8.82 3.79
C LEU A 96 -5.97 -10.17 3.39
N MET A 97 -5.51 -10.75 2.29
CA MET A 97 -5.91 -12.08 1.81
C MET A 97 -5.30 -13.23 2.63
N LYS A 98 -4.46 -12.91 3.63
CA LYS A 98 -3.71 -13.88 4.44
C LYS A 98 -2.75 -14.76 3.63
N ASP A 99 -2.35 -14.30 2.45
CA ASP A 99 -1.45 -15.01 1.54
C ASP A 99 0.01 -14.72 1.93
N VAL A 100 0.46 -15.39 2.99
CA VAL A 100 1.83 -15.26 3.49
C VAL A 100 2.87 -15.79 2.51
N GLU A 101 2.50 -16.74 1.67
CA GLU A 101 3.37 -17.28 0.62
C GLU A 101 3.63 -16.22 -0.46
N ALA A 102 2.58 -15.53 -0.92
CA ALA A 102 2.75 -14.41 -1.83
C ALA A 102 3.59 -13.27 -1.21
N VAL A 103 3.46 -13.01 0.09
CA VAL A 103 4.32 -12.02 0.78
C VAL A 103 5.81 -12.41 0.67
N VAL A 104 6.16 -13.64 1.05
CA VAL A 104 7.58 -14.07 1.05
C VAL A 104 8.16 -14.19 -0.37
N ASN A 105 7.34 -14.59 -1.34
CA ASN A 105 7.72 -14.67 -2.75
C ASN A 105 7.98 -13.29 -3.40
N ASN A 106 7.76 -12.20 -2.67
CA ASN A 106 7.99 -10.83 -3.13
C ASN A 106 9.10 -10.10 -2.35
N ILE A 107 9.86 -10.75 -1.47
CA ILE A 107 10.91 -10.10 -0.66
C ILE A 107 12.01 -9.47 -1.53
N GLU A 108 12.43 -10.14 -2.60
CA GLU A 108 13.46 -9.60 -3.53
C GLU A 108 13.13 -8.19 -4.04
N LYS A 109 11.83 -7.91 -4.25
CA LYS A 109 11.37 -6.62 -4.78
C LYS A 109 11.63 -5.45 -3.83
N PHE A 110 11.79 -5.70 -2.52
CA PHE A 110 12.20 -4.67 -1.58
C PHE A 110 13.60 -4.13 -1.91
N ILE A 111 14.52 -4.98 -2.38
CA ILE A 111 15.86 -4.53 -2.82
C ILE A 111 15.76 -3.77 -4.12
N MET A 112 15.05 -4.33 -5.10
CA MET A 112 14.86 -3.70 -6.42
C MET A 112 14.27 -2.29 -6.30
N LEU A 113 13.38 -2.08 -5.33
CA LEU A 113 12.74 -0.79 -5.07
C LEU A 113 13.54 0.11 -4.12
N GLY A 114 14.72 -0.32 -3.65
CA GLY A 114 15.60 0.50 -2.79
C GLY A 114 15.08 0.69 -1.37
N TYR A 115 14.48 -0.34 -0.77
CA TYR A 115 14.25 -0.39 0.67
C TYR A 115 15.54 -0.74 1.40
N LYS A 116 15.74 -0.14 2.57
CA LYS A 116 16.90 -0.41 3.43
C LYS A 116 16.66 -1.57 4.40
N ASN A 117 15.40 -1.82 4.73
CA ASN A 117 14.98 -2.82 5.69
C ASN A 117 13.54 -3.23 5.38
N ILE A 118 13.18 -4.45 5.78
CA ILE A 118 11.83 -4.99 5.62
C ILE A 118 10.89 -4.29 6.63
N PRO A 119 9.71 -3.80 6.21
CA PRO A 119 8.74 -3.23 7.15
C PRO A 119 8.30 -4.26 8.18
N ARG A 120 8.12 -3.84 9.45
CA ARG A 120 7.75 -4.73 10.57
C ARG A 120 6.65 -5.72 10.21
N HIS A 121 5.54 -5.27 9.64
CA HIS A 121 4.42 -6.16 9.31
C HIS A 121 4.77 -7.24 8.27
N ILE A 122 5.74 -6.98 7.41
CA ILE A 122 6.27 -7.97 6.46
C ILE A 122 7.23 -8.94 7.19
N GLU A 123 8.05 -8.46 8.12
CA GLU A 123 8.83 -9.32 9.03
C GLU A 123 7.91 -10.27 9.81
N GLU A 124 6.80 -9.75 10.34
CA GLU A 124 5.79 -10.54 11.05
C GLU A 124 5.18 -11.63 10.15
N ALA A 125 4.91 -11.32 8.88
CA ALA A 125 4.42 -12.31 7.91
C ALA A 125 5.45 -13.39 7.58
N ILE A 126 6.73 -13.03 7.50
CA ILE A 126 7.84 -13.97 7.30
C ILE A 126 7.93 -14.97 8.45
N LEU A 127 7.85 -14.49 9.70
CA LEU A 127 7.89 -15.37 10.87
C LEU A 127 6.70 -16.31 10.93
N VAL A 128 5.51 -15.84 10.52
CA VAL A 128 4.34 -16.71 10.40
C VAL A 128 4.56 -17.77 9.33
N TYR A 129 5.01 -17.39 8.14
CA TYR A 129 5.31 -18.33 7.06
C TYR A 129 6.31 -19.41 7.52
N TYR A 130 7.37 -19.01 8.21
CA TYR A 130 8.35 -19.93 8.79
C TYR A 130 7.71 -20.89 9.81
N SER A 131 6.88 -20.37 10.72
CA SER A 131 6.20 -21.20 11.73
C SER A 131 5.23 -22.23 11.14
N MET A 132 4.70 -21.98 9.93
CA MET A 132 3.75 -22.87 9.25
C MET A 132 4.44 -23.91 8.37
N THR A 133 5.59 -23.56 7.79
CA THR A 133 6.23 -24.36 6.73
C THR A 133 7.56 -24.97 7.13
N GLU A 134 8.13 -24.51 8.25
CA GLU A 134 9.50 -24.80 8.72
C GLU A 134 10.59 -24.41 7.69
N LYS A 135 10.23 -23.63 6.67
CA LYS A 135 11.13 -23.13 5.63
C LYS A 135 11.35 -21.64 5.80
N PHE A 136 12.59 -21.25 6.00
CA PHE A 136 12.93 -19.83 6.09
C PHE A 136 13.15 -19.28 4.67
N PRO A 137 12.44 -18.22 4.25
CA PRO A 137 12.62 -17.66 2.91
C PRO A 137 13.95 -16.94 2.79
N GLU A 138 14.45 -16.79 1.56
CA GLU A 138 15.60 -15.95 1.32
C GLU A 138 15.24 -14.47 1.57
N LEU A 139 16.06 -13.79 2.39
CA LEU A 139 15.88 -12.39 2.74
C LEU A 139 16.74 -11.44 1.90
N TYR A 140 17.53 -11.98 0.98
CA TYR A 140 18.36 -11.23 0.03
C TYR A 140 19.30 -10.21 0.71
N GLY A 141 19.77 -10.51 1.92
CA GLY A 141 20.64 -9.61 2.70
C GLY A 141 19.90 -8.66 3.65
N PHE A 142 18.56 -8.71 3.71
CA PHE A 142 17.83 -8.16 4.83
C PHE A 142 17.89 -9.10 6.04
N GLU A 143 17.62 -8.52 7.20
CA GLU A 143 17.48 -9.24 8.47
C GLU A 143 16.11 -8.94 9.06
N ILE A 144 15.56 -9.91 9.81
CA ILE A 144 14.40 -9.67 10.66
C ILE A 144 14.88 -8.98 11.93
N SER A 145 14.25 -7.86 12.28
CA SER A 145 14.60 -7.17 13.52
C SER A 145 14.44 -8.05 14.76
N LYS A 146 15.38 -7.93 15.70
CA LYS A 146 15.34 -8.65 16.99
C LYS A 146 14.04 -8.40 17.75
N GLU A 147 13.53 -7.17 17.68
CA GLU A 147 12.25 -6.79 18.28
C GLU A 147 11.10 -7.63 17.72
N THR A 148 11.00 -7.79 16.40
CA THR A 148 9.92 -8.58 15.79
C THR A 148 9.99 -10.05 16.20
N THR A 149 11.19 -10.63 16.24
CA THR A 149 11.41 -12.02 16.72
C THR A 149 10.98 -12.18 18.18
N GLU A 150 11.44 -11.29 19.08
CA GLU A 150 11.08 -11.33 20.49
C GLU A 150 9.57 -11.16 20.71
N ARG A 151 8.92 -10.27 19.96
CA ARG A 151 7.46 -10.09 19.99
C ARG A 151 6.71 -11.33 19.51
N PHE A 152 7.23 -12.03 18.51
CA PHE A 152 6.64 -13.26 18.00
C PHE A 152 6.73 -14.40 19.02
N GLU A 153 7.89 -14.58 19.66
CA GLU A 153 8.07 -15.58 20.73
C GLU A 153 7.12 -15.32 21.91
N GLN A 154 7.01 -14.06 22.35
CA GLN A 154 6.09 -13.66 23.41
C GLN A 154 4.62 -13.92 23.03
N TYR A 155 4.27 -13.70 21.75
CA TYR A 155 2.95 -13.98 21.22
C TYR A 155 2.63 -15.49 21.27
N LEU A 156 3.53 -16.34 20.77
CA LEU A 156 3.36 -17.79 20.79
C LEU A 156 3.25 -18.34 22.21
N SER A 157 4.09 -17.85 23.14
CA SER A 157 4.00 -18.20 24.57
C SER A 157 2.65 -17.83 25.16
N SER A 158 2.19 -16.59 24.95
CA SER A 158 0.89 -16.10 25.43
C SER A 158 -0.29 -16.88 24.83
N LEU A 159 -0.21 -17.22 23.54
CA LEU A 159 -1.23 -18.00 22.83
C LEU A 159 -1.32 -19.43 23.36
N SER A 160 -0.18 -20.06 23.68
CA SER A 160 -0.14 -21.41 24.25
C SER A 160 -0.76 -21.50 25.65
N GLN A 161 -0.52 -20.50 26.51
CA GLN A 161 -1.10 -20.41 27.85
C GLN A 161 -2.62 -20.18 27.81
N GLY A 162 -3.10 -19.48 26.77
CA GLY A 162 -4.50 -19.16 26.56
C GLY A 162 -5.36 -20.26 25.96
N ARG A 163 -4.80 -21.44 25.61
CA ARG A 163 -5.51 -22.51 24.88
C ARG A 163 -6.77 -23.01 25.59
N THR A 164 -6.80 -22.97 26.91
CA THR A 164 -7.93 -23.45 27.73
C THR A 164 -9.11 -22.48 27.74
N ASN A 165 -8.90 -21.19 27.42
CA ASN A 165 -9.94 -20.17 27.33
C ASN A 165 -9.61 -19.12 26.25
N MET A 166 -9.91 -19.47 25.00
CA MET A 166 -9.63 -18.63 23.83
C MET A 166 -10.24 -17.22 23.89
N LYS A 167 -11.42 -17.04 24.50
CA LYS A 167 -12.06 -15.71 24.61
C LYS A 167 -11.31 -14.78 25.56
N ALA A 168 -10.89 -15.29 26.72
CA ALA A 168 -10.07 -14.53 27.65
C ALA A 168 -8.67 -14.27 27.06
N ALA A 169 -8.10 -15.26 26.39
CA ALA A 169 -6.82 -15.15 25.70
C ALA A 169 -6.85 -14.07 24.61
N GLN A 170 -7.91 -14.01 23.80
CA GLN A 170 -8.06 -13.00 22.75
C GLN A 170 -8.00 -11.57 23.30
N ARG A 171 -8.67 -11.29 24.42
CA ARG A 171 -8.65 -9.96 25.06
C ARG A 171 -7.24 -9.58 25.54
N ILE A 172 -6.55 -10.51 26.20
CA ILE A 172 -5.18 -10.30 26.70
C ILE A 172 -4.19 -10.13 25.54
N LEU A 173 -4.33 -10.94 24.49
CA LEU A 173 -3.50 -10.85 23.30
C LEU A 173 -3.74 -9.55 22.53
N TYR A 174 -4.98 -9.05 22.48
CA TYR A 174 -5.29 -7.79 21.81
C TYR A 174 -4.56 -6.60 22.43
N GLU A 175 -4.47 -6.55 23.76
CA GLU A 175 -3.81 -5.43 24.46
C GLU A 175 -2.32 -5.30 24.11
N LYS A 176 -1.63 -6.43 23.85
CA LYS A 176 -0.18 -6.44 23.56
C LYS A 176 0.16 -6.59 22.08
N PHE A 177 -0.68 -7.29 21.33
CA PHE A 177 -0.42 -7.74 19.97
C PHE A 177 -1.54 -7.36 19.00
N GLY A 178 -2.56 -6.60 19.40
CA GLY A 178 -3.65 -6.20 18.51
C GLY A 178 -3.21 -5.39 17.29
N ASN A 179 -1.98 -4.87 17.30
CA ASN A 179 -1.36 -4.16 16.20
C ASN A 179 -0.43 -5.02 15.33
N THR A 180 -0.37 -6.35 15.52
CA THR A 180 0.50 -7.23 14.73
C THR A 180 -0.28 -8.02 13.69
N TYR A 181 0.44 -8.45 12.65
CA TYR A 181 -0.13 -9.23 11.58
C TYR A 181 -0.54 -10.64 12.03
N TRP A 182 0.25 -11.31 12.87
CA TRP A 182 -0.13 -12.63 13.41
C TRP A 182 -1.38 -12.59 14.30
N TYR A 183 -1.68 -11.46 14.95
CA TYR A 183 -2.96 -11.29 15.65
C TYR A 183 -4.11 -11.16 14.65
N TYR A 184 -3.94 -10.35 13.60
CA TYR A 184 -4.90 -10.26 12.49
C TYR A 184 -5.17 -11.64 11.89
N LEU A 185 -4.13 -12.41 11.57
CA LEU A 185 -4.27 -13.74 11.00
C LEU A 185 -5.10 -14.70 11.86
N HIS A 186 -4.89 -14.69 13.18
CA HIS A 186 -5.56 -15.62 14.09
C HIS A 186 -6.98 -15.19 14.48
N PHE A 187 -7.30 -13.89 14.52
CA PHE A 187 -8.52 -13.38 15.16
C PHE A 187 -9.40 -12.47 14.30
N LYS A 188 -9.00 -12.16 13.07
CA LYS A 188 -9.77 -11.36 12.11
C LYS A 188 -9.95 -12.12 10.82
#